data_AF-A0A7S0GRY1-F1
#
_entry.id   AF-A0A7S0GRY1-F1
#
_cell.length_a   1.000
_cell.length_b   1.000
_cell.length_c   1.000
_cell.angle_alpha   90.00
_cell.angle_beta   90.00
_cell.angle_gamma   90.00
#
_symmetry.space_group_name_H-M   'P 1'
#
loop_
_entity.id
_entity.type
_entity.pdbx_description
1 polymer ?
#
loop_
_entity_poly.entity_id
_entity_poly.type
_entity_poly.pdbx_seq_one_letter_code
_entity_poly.pdbx_strand_id
1 'polypeptide(L)'
;MPAVNPAKELVKENKAIIFSATYCPYCRKAKDVLKSTGAKFKIVEVDVEKKGNELRKGLYSLTGRTSVPAVFVHGKFIGGCNDGPGVVPLQKKGKLVPLLKEAGAL
;
A
#
# COMPACT_ATOMS: atom_id res chain seq x y z
N MET A 1 3.37 -11.29 -24.68
CA MET A 1 3.42 -9.85 -24.34
C MET A 1 3.35 -9.74 -22.82
N PRO A 2 4.42 -9.40 -22.09
CA PRO A 2 4.33 -9.35 -20.63
C PRO A 2 3.57 -8.09 -20.21
N ALA A 3 2.42 -8.27 -19.55
CA ALA A 3 1.69 -7.21 -18.89
C ALA A 3 2.61 -6.58 -17.82
N VAL A 4 3.26 -5.47 -18.17
CA VAL A 4 4.01 -4.62 -17.24
C VAL A 4 3.00 -4.11 -16.21
N ASN A 5 3.08 -4.66 -15.01
CA ASN A 5 2.17 -4.39 -13.91
C ASN A 5 2.84 -3.26 -13.12
N PRO A 6 2.50 -1.97 -13.33
CA PRO A 6 3.27 -0.86 -12.77
C PRO A 6 3.31 -0.90 -11.24
N ALA A 7 2.24 -1.40 -10.62
CA ALA A 7 2.19 -1.63 -9.18
C ALA A 7 3.28 -2.62 -8.71
N LYS A 8 3.54 -3.68 -9.48
CA LYS A 8 4.51 -4.72 -9.13
C LYS A 8 5.95 -4.21 -9.24
N GLU A 9 6.25 -3.39 -10.27
CA GLU A 9 7.55 -2.74 -10.44
C GLU A 9 7.88 -1.81 -9.28
N LEU A 10 6.93 -0.92 -8.96
CA LEU A 10 7.08 0.02 -7.85
C LEU A 10 7.31 -0.70 -6.52
N VAL A 11 6.58 -1.79 -6.26
CA VAL A 11 6.72 -2.59 -5.04
C VAL A 11 8.03 -3.39 -5.01
N LYS A 12 8.59 -3.74 -6.18
CA LYS A 12 9.88 -4.43 -6.27
C LYS A 12 11.05 -3.48 -6.03
N GLU A 13 10.89 -2.22 -6.47
CA GLU A 13 11.88 -1.17 -6.32
C GLU A 13 11.84 -0.50 -4.92
N ASN A 14 10.69 -0.52 -4.26
CA ASN A 14 10.49 0.12 -2.95
C ASN A 14 10.16 -0.93 -1.88
N LYS A 15 10.89 -0.90 -0.75
CA LYS A 15 10.66 -1.83 0.37
C LYS A 15 9.24 -1.77 0.95
N ALA A 16 8.63 -0.59 0.94
CA ALA A 16 7.23 -0.40 1.32
C ALA A 16 6.56 0.63 0.41
N ILE A 17 5.33 0.33 0.00
CA ILE A 17 4.48 1.18 -0.83
C ILE A 17 3.06 1.20 -0.29
N ILE A 18 2.43 2.36 -0.37
CA ILE A 18 1.02 2.54 -0.08
C ILE A 18 0.33 3.17 -1.28
N PHE A 19 -0.60 2.44 -1.86
CA PHE A 19 -1.54 2.96 -2.83
C PHE A 19 -2.68 3.62 -2.08
N SER A 20 -2.94 4.88 -2.43
CA SER A 20 -3.90 5.76 -1.81
C SER A 20 -4.73 6.44 -2.89
N ALA A 21 -5.87 7.00 -2.51
CA ALA A 21 -6.57 7.97 -3.34
C ALA A 21 -6.80 9.27 -2.57
N THR A 22 -6.69 10.40 -3.26
CA THR A 22 -6.73 11.74 -2.69
C THR A 22 -8.10 12.07 -2.11
N TYR A 23 -9.16 11.54 -2.72
CA TYR A 23 -10.54 11.69 -2.24
C TYR A 23 -10.86 10.89 -0.96
N CYS A 24 -9.97 10.00 -0.50
CA CYS A 24 -10.28 9.04 0.54
C CYS A 24 -9.67 9.44 1.91
N PRO A 25 -10.49 9.88 2.89
CA PRO A 25 -9.99 10.35 4.19
C PRO A 25 -9.32 9.25 5.00
N TYR A 26 -9.70 7.99 4.78
CA TYR A 26 -9.09 6.82 5.39
C TYR A 26 -7.62 6.65 5.00
N CYS A 27 -7.28 6.89 3.73
CA CYS A 27 -5.91 6.77 3.28
C CYS A 27 -4.98 7.79 3.95
N ARG A 28 -5.48 9.00 4.22
CA ARG A 28 -4.71 10.05 4.92
C ARG A 28 -4.33 9.63 6.34
N LYS A 29 -5.26 8.99 7.06
CA LYS A 29 -4.97 8.39 8.37
C LYS A 29 -3.90 7.30 8.26
N ALA A 30 -4.02 6.38 7.30
CA ALA A 30 -3.01 5.33 7.11
C ALA A 30 -1.60 5.88 6.84
N LYS A 31 -1.49 6.92 5.99
CA LYS A 31 -0.20 7.59 5.71
C LYS A 31 0.41 8.16 6.99
N ASP A 32 -0.38 8.88 7.80
CA ASP A 32 0.10 9.52 9.03
C ASP A 32 0.59 8.52 10.07
N VAL A 33 -0.15 7.42 10.19
CA VAL A 33 0.18 6.26 11.03
C VAL A 33 1.52 5.62 10.65
N LEU A 34 1.71 5.32 9.36
CA LEU A 34 2.98 4.77 8.90
C LEU A 34 4.12 5.78 9.11
N LYS A 35 3.85 7.08 8.92
CA LYS A 35 4.84 8.15 9.14
C LYS A 35 5.25 8.24 10.60
N SER A 36 4.29 8.08 11.52
CA SER A 36 4.51 8.09 12.98
C SER A 36 5.36 6.91 13.45
N THR A 37 5.33 5.79 12.70
CA THR A 37 6.20 4.62 12.95
C THR A 37 7.66 4.87 12.52
N GLY A 38 7.94 5.91 11.72
CA GLY A 38 9.29 6.23 11.25
C GLY A 38 9.78 5.37 10.09
N ALA A 39 8.92 4.52 9.51
CA ALA A 39 9.29 3.66 8.41
C ALA A 39 9.41 4.41 7.08
N LYS A 40 10.30 3.93 6.19
CA LYS A 40 10.41 4.41 4.81
C LYS A 40 9.41 3.70 3.92
N PHE A 41 8.38 4.42 3.50
CA PHE A 41 7.38 3.94 2.54
C PHE A 41 7.11 4.99 1.46
N LYS A 42 6.75 4.53 0.27
CA LYS A 42 6.42 5.37 -0.87
C LYS A 42 4.90 5.44 -1.03
N ILE A 43 4.37 6.65 -1.12
CA ILE A 43 2.93 6.90 -1.31
C ILE A 43 2.67 7.06 -2.80
N VAL A 44 1.72 6.30 -3.33
CA VAL A 44 1.29 6.37 -4.73
C VAL A 44 -0.21 6.67 -4.77
N GLU A 45 -0.57 7.80 -5.39
CA GLU A 45 -1.97 8.19 -5.50
C GLU A 45 -2.56 7.69 -6.82
N VAL A 46 -3.35 6.62 -6.75
CA VAL A 46 -3.91 5.95 -7.95
C VAL A 46 -4.96 6.81 -8.67
N ASP A 47 -5.43 7.87 -8.02
CA ASP A 47 -6.38 8.85 -8.56
C ASP A 47 -5.68 9.98 -9.32
N VAL A 48 -4.49 10.36 -8.87
CA VAL A 48 -3.68 11.44 -9.46
C VAL A 48 -2.78 10.91 -10.57
N GLU A 49 -2.34 9.65 -10.45
CA GLU A 49 -1.49 9.07 -11.46
C GLU A 49 -2.23 8.86 -12.79
N LYS A 50 -1.58 9.29 -13.89
CA LYS A 50 -2.06 9.01 -15.25
C LYS A 50 -2.21 7.50 -15.49
N LYS A 51 -1.39 6.70 -14.81
CA LYS A 51 -1.44 5.22 -14.83
C LYS A 51 -2.35 4.62 -13.77
N GLY A 52 -3.26 5.40 -13.17
CA GLY A 52 -4.19 4.95 -12.14
C GLY A 52 -4.98 3.70 -12.51
N ASN A 53 -5.38 3.58 -13.78
CA ASN A 53 -6.09 2.41 -14.29
C ASN A 53 -5.19 1.15 -14.36
N GLU A 54 -3.94 1.31 -14.79
CA GLU A 54 -2.96 0.22 -14.80
C GLU A 54 -2.54 -0.18 -13.39
N LEU A 55 -2.41 0.79 -12.48
CA LEU A 55 -2.19 0.56 -11.05
C LEU A 55 -3.34 -0.24 -10.43
N ARG A 56 -4.59 0.13 -10.72
CA ARG A 56 -5.80 -0.62 -10.29
C ARG A 56 -5.83 -2.03 -10.87
N LYS A 57 -5.55 -2.19 -12.16
CA LYS A 57 -5.41 -3.53 -12.77
C LYS A 57 -4.32 -4.34 -12.10
N GLY A 58 -3.18 -3.70 -11.80
CA GLY A 58 -2.08 -4.38 -11.16
C GLY A 58 -2.38 -4.79 -9.72
N LEU A 59 -3.04 -3.91 -8.97
CA LEU A 59 -3.61 -4.16 -7.65
C LEU A 59 -4.59 -5.34 -7.69
N TYR A 60 -5.48 -5.36 -8.67
CA TYR A 60 -6.42 -6.46 -8.86
C TYR A 60 -5.71 -7.79 -9.13
N SER A 61 -4.70 -7.80 -10.02
CA SER A 61 -3.92 -9.02 -10.28
C SER A 61 -3.10 -9.49 -9.08
N LEU A 62 -2.65 -8.57 -8.21
CA LEU A 62 -1.83 -8.88 -7.05
C LEU A 62 -2.66 -9.27 -5.80
N THR A 63 -3.84 -8.68 -5.65
CA THR A 63 -4.63 -8.75 -4.40
C THR A 63 -6.04 -9.30 -4.60
N GLY A 64 -6.46 -9.46 -5.85
CA GLY A 64 -7.85 -9.73 -6.23
C GLY A 64 -8.79 -8.54 -6.04
N ARG A 65 -8.29 -7.38 -5.61
CA ARG A 65 -9.10 -6.20 -5.23
C ARG A 65 -8.55 -4.91 -5.83
N THR A 66 -9.47 -4.02 -6.24
CA THR A 66 -9.15 -2.66 -6.73
C THR A 66 -9.34 -1.58 -5.66
N SER A 67 -9.71 -1.99 -4.44
CA SER A 67 -10.01 -1.07 -3.35
C SER A 67 -8.76 -0.41 -2.78
N VAL A 68 -8.87 0.89 -2.54
CA VAL A 68 -7.87 1.71 -1.84
C VAL A 68 -8.32 1.99 -0.40
N PRO A 69 -7.37 2.21 0.52
CA PRO A 69 -5.92 2.10 0.36
C PRO A 69 -5.48 0.65 0.22
N ALA A 70 -4.31 0.44 -0.38
CA ALA A 70 -3.69 -0.87 -0.52
C ALA A 70 -2.20 -0.75 -0.17
N VAL A 71 -1.76 -1.47 0.85
CA VAL A 71 -0.39 -1.40 1.36
C VAL A 71 0.38 -2.65 0.92
N PHE A 72 1.56 -2.41 0.37
CA PHE A 72 2.49 -3.42 -0.08
C PHE A 72 3.81 -3.23 0.61
N VAL A 73 4.38 -4.33 1.05
CA VAL A 73 5.61 -4.36 1.81
C VAL A 73 6.40 -5.56 1.35
N HIS A 74 7.61 -5.33 0.83
CA HIS A 74 8.51 -6.35 0.29
C HIS A 74 7.87 -7.25 -0.79
N GLY A 75 7.19 -6.68 -1.79
CA GLY A 75 6.49 -7.51 -2.79
C GLY A 75 5.17 -8.08 -2.32
N LYS A 76 4.86 -8.00 -1.02
CA LYS A 76 3.74 -8.68 -0.39
C LYS A 76 2.63 -7.70 -0.05
N PHE A 77 1.41 -8.02 -0.46
CA PHE A 77 0.24 -7.25 -0.07
C PHE A 77 -0.10 -7.55 1.40
N ILE A 78 -0.22 -6.52 2.22
CA ILE A 78 -0.53 -6.66 3.65
C ILE A 78 -1.95 -6.19 4.03
N GLY A 79 -2.62 -5.36 3.21
CA GLY A 79 -4.02 -5.00 3.45
C GLY A 79 -4.38 -3.57 3.07
N GLY A 80 -5.64 -3.17 3.36
CA GLY A 80 -6.19 -1.84 3.05
C GLY A 80 -6.51 -0.98 4.27
N CYS A 81 -7.52 -0.09 4.23
CA CYS A 81 -7.88 0.72 5.44
C CYS A 81 -8.96 0.09 6.30
N ASN A 82 -10.08 -0.30 5.69
CA ASN A 82 -11.31 -0.66 6.40
C ASN A 82 -11.76 -2.10 6.11
N ASP A 83 -11.20 -2.74 5.09
CA ASP A 83 -11.57 -4.10 4.71
C ASP A 83 -10.58 -5.10 5.33
N GLY A 84 -11.01 -5.81 6.37
CA GLY A 84 -10.25 -6.87 7.04
C GLY A 84 -9.03 -6.37 7.85
N PRO A 85 -7.80 -6.89 7.61
CA PRO A 85 -6.58 -6.46 8.28
C PRO A 85 -6.16 -5.06 7.79
N GLY A 86 -6.94 -4.06 8.18
CA GLY A 86 -6.69 -2.68 7.79
C GLY A 86 -5.51 -2.04 8.52
N VAL A 87 -4.96 -0.95 7.99
CA VAL A 87 -3.89 -0.15 8.63
C VAL A 87 -4.27 0.26 10.06
N VAL A 88 -5.55 0.57 10.29
CA VAL A 88 -6.07 0.97 11.61
C VAL A 88 -6.02 -0.19 12.61
N PRO A 89 -6.64 -1.36 12.38
CA PRO A 89 -6.53 -2.49 13.30
C PRO A 89 -5.11 -3.07 13.37
N LEU A 90 -4.30 -3.04 12.31
CA LEU A 90 -2.90 -3.48 12.34
C LEU A 90 -2.01 -2.58 13.19
N GLN A 91 -2.22 -1.26 13.12
CA GLN A 91 -1.53 -0.32 14.00
C GLN A 91 -2.03 -0.46 15.44
N LYS A 92 -3.35 -0.57 15.66
CA LYS A 92 -3.93 -0.81 16.99
C LYS A 92 -3.42 -2.12 17.61
N LYS A 93 -3.19 -3.15 16.80
CA LYS A 93 -2.58 -4.43 17.22
C LYS A 93 -1.05 -4.38 17.31
N GLY A 94 -0.40 -3.28 16.94
CA GLY A 94 1.06 -3.19 16.88
C GLY A 94 1.69 -4.16 15.88
N LYS A 95 0.92 -4.72 14.93
CA LYS A 95 1.39 -5.65 13.89
C LYS A 95 1.93 -4.94 12.65
N LEU A 96 1.59 -3.67 12.48
CA LEU A 96 2.09 -2.86 11.36
C LEU A 96 3.61 -2.65 11.45
N VAL A 97 4.11 -2.28 12.63
CA VAL A 97 5.55 -2.04 12.88
C VAL A 97 6.41 -3.29 12.59
N PRO A 98 6.11 -4.49 13.12
CA PRO A 98 6.87 -5.69 12.82
C PRO A 98 6.77 -6.10 11.35
N LEU A 99 5.63 -5.90 10.67
CA LEU A 99 5.54 -6.16 9.22
C LEU A 99 6.46 -5.25 8.41
N LEU A 100 6.54 -3.95 8.76
CA LEU A 100 7.46 -3.03 8.10
C LEU A 100 8.92 -3.34 8.47
N LYS A 101 9.18 -3.81 9.70
CA LYS A 101 10.52 -4.20 10.16
C LYS A 101 11.01 -5.51 9.51
N GLU A 102 10.16 -6.54 9.43
CA GLU A 102 10.44 -7.80 8.71
C GLU A 102 10.77 -7.53 7.23
N ALA A 103 10.14 -6.52 6.65
CA ALA A 103 10.39 -6.10 5.28
C ALA A 103 11.60 -5.19 5.09
N GLY A 104 12.24 -4.76 6.17
CA GLY A 104 13.40 -3.86 6.16
C GLY A 104 13.06 -2.41 5.78
N ALA A 105 11.80 -2.01 5.95
CA ALA A 105 11.34 -0.62 5.79
C ALA A 105 11.54 0.22 7.07
N LEU A 106 12.06 -0.37 8.14
CA LEU A 106 12.36 0.24 9.44
C LEU A 106 13.75 -0.19 9.92
#